data_AF-A0AAD8E3I8-F1
#
_entry.id   AF-A0AAD8E3I8-F1
#
_cell.length_a   1.000
_cell.length_b   1.000
_cell.length_c   1.000
_cell.angle_alpha   90.00
_cell.angle_beta   90.00
_cell.angle_gamma   90.00
#
_symmetry.space_group_name_H-M   'P 1'
#
loop_
_entity.id
_entity.type
_entity.pdbx_description
1 polymer ?
#
loop_
_entity_poly.entity_id
_entity_poly.type
_entity_poly.pdbx_seq_one_letter_code
_entity_poly.pdbx_strand_id
1 'polypeptide(L)'
;MPYVVVRGNLGMANTKVYGLSLHEAEQITARLRPGPKNDNKDELTYYNSAIYVMNQLEYFFGYRVITCASQGDSGQPIWTLTRPY
;
A
#
# COMPACT_ATOMS: atom_id res chain seq x y z
N MET A 1 -1.25 -8.04 10.64
CA MET A 1 -1.46 -6.78 11.39
C MET A 1 -2.89 -6.30 11.14
N PRO A 2 -3.53 -5.55 12.05
CA PRO A 2 -4.91 -5.12 11.85
C PRO A 2 -5.06 -4.07 10.73
N TYR A 3 -4.03 -3.25 10.51
CA TYR A 3 -4.08 -2.12 9.58
C TYR A 3 -2.93 -2.13 8.58
N VAL A 4 -3.25 -1.75 7.34
CA VAL A 4 -2.29 -1.46 6.27
C VAL A 4 -2.48 -0.02 5.84
N VAL A 5 -1.38 0.67 5.54
CA VAL A 5 -1.42 2.04 5.03
C VAL A 5 -0.86 2.06 3.63
N VAL A 6 -1.56 2.72 2.71
CA VAL A 6 -1.11 2.98 1.34
C VAL A 6 -0.97 4.48 1.17
N ARG A 7 0.17 4.94 0.64
CA ARG A 7 0.41 6.35 0.28
C ARG A 7 0.89 6.41 -1.15
N GLY A 8 0.28 7.25 -1.98
CA GLY A 8 0.74 7.41 -3.36
C GLY A 8 -0.23 8.22 -4.20
N ASN A 9 0.23 8.71 -5.35
CA ASN A 9 -0.63 9.50 -6.23
C ASN A 9 -1.45 8.60 -7.16
N LEU A 10 -2.63 9.08 -7.58
CA LEU A 10 -3.56 8.34 -8.45
C LEU A 10 -2.94 8.00 -9.81
N GLY A 11 -2.05 8.85 -10.34
CA GLY A 11 -1.43 8.71 -11.66
C GLY A 11 0.07 8.41 -11.67
N MET A 12 0.74 8.31 -10.51
CA MET A 12 2.19 8.08 -10.47
C MET A 12 2.52 6.69 -9.92
N ALA A 13 3.51 6.08 -10.56
CA ALA A 13 4.13 4.82 -10.14
C ALA A 13 5.14 5.06 -9.00
N ASN A 14 4.67 5.45 -7.81
CA ASN A 14 5.49 5.53 -6.59
C ASN A 14 4.61 5.36 -5.35
N THR A 15 3.93 4.21 -5.27
CA THR A 15 3.03 3.88 -4.16
C THR A 15 3.82 3.22 -3.05
N LYS A 16 3.61 3.66 -1.82
CA LYS A 16 4.24 3.11 -0.62
C LYS A 16 3.21 2.40 0.23
N VAL A 17 3.56 1.22 0.69
CA VAL A 17 2.68 0.35 1.50
C VAL A 17 3.38 0.01 2.80
N TYR A 18 2.63 0.12 3.90
CA TYR A 18 3.11 -0.10 5.26
C TYR A 18 2.22 -1.13 5.97
N GLY A 19 2.80 -1.91 6.88
CA GLY A 19 2.06 -2.79 7.78
C GLY A 19 1.65 -4.16 7.22
N LEU A 20 2.15 -4.54 6.03
CA LEU A 20 1.99 -5.90 5.53
C LEU A 20 2.85 -6.88 6.35
N SER A 21 2.32 -8.09 6.59
CA SER A 21 3.15 -9.17 7.11
C SER A 21 4.17 -9.61 6.05
N LEU A 22 5.26 -10.28 6.47
CA LEU A 22 6.28 -10.79 5.54
C LEU A 22 5.65 -11.69 4.46
N HIS A 23 4.73 -12.56 4.86
CA HIS A 23 4.04 -13.46 3.95
C HIS A 23 3.17 -12.72 2.93
N GLU A 24 2.42 -11.70 3.38
CA GLU A 24 1.60 -10.86 2.48
C GLU A 24 2.48 -10.06 1.50
N ALA A 25 3.59 -9.52 2.00
CA ALA A 25 4.57 -8.80 1.21
C ALA A 25 5.17 -9.68 0.11
N GLU A 26 5.54 -10.92 0.41
CA GLU A 26 6.07 -11.87 -0.57
C GLU A 26 5.03 -12.20 -1.66
N GLN A 27 3.79 -12.51 -1.27
CA GLN A 27 2.73 -12.84 -2.21
C GLN A 27 2.34 -11.67 -3.12
N ILE A 28 2.19 -10.47 -2.56
CA ILE A 28 1.76 -9.30 -3.33
C ILE A 28 2.88 -8.77 -4.24
N THR A 29 4.15 -8.94 -3.83
CA THR A 29 5.32 -8.54 -4.62
C THR A 29 5.49 -9.40 -5.87
N ALA A 30 4.96 -10.63 -5.89
CA ALA A 30 4.90 -11.44 -7.11
C ALA A 30 3.88 -10.91 -8.15
N ARG A 31 2.99 -9.99 -7.76
CA ARG A 31 1.91 -9.43 -8.62
C ARG A 31 2.14 -7.97 -8.99
N LEU A 32 2.70 -7.20 -8.08
CA LEU A 32 3.01 -5.79 -8.26
C LEU A 32 4.44 -5.61 -8.78
N ARG A 33 4.76 -4.40 -9.25
CA ARG A 33 6.11 -4.05 -9.69
C ARG A 33 6.86 -3.44 -8.50
N PRO A 34 7.72 -4.20 -7.79
CA PRO A 34 8.46 -3.64 -6.66
C PRO A 34 9.42 -2.55 -7.12
N GLY A 35 9.50 -1.50 -6.31
CA GLY A 35 10.56 -0.50 -6.36
C GLY A 35 11.77 -0.92 -5.53
N PRO A 36 12.78 -0.03 -5.39
CA PRO A 36 13.93 -0.29 -4.54
C PRO A 36 13.50 -0.54 -3.11
N LYS A 37 14.03 -1.61 -2.52
CA LYS A 37 13.82 -1.92 -1.12
C LYS A 37 14.56 -0.89 -0.27
N ASN A 38 13.87 -0.35 0.74
CA ASN A 38 14.45 0.57 1.69
C ASN A 38 14.59 -0.13 3.03
N ASP A 39 15.75 -0.70 3.35
CA ASP A 39 15.94 -1.46 4.58
C ASP A 39 15.88 -0.60 5.87
N ASN A 40 15.88 0.74 5.72
CA ASN A 40 15.76 1.68 6.85
C ASN A 40 14.30 2.04 7.18
N LYS A 41 13.33 1.60 6.38
CA LYS A 41 11.91 1.89 6.59
C LYS A 41 11.12 0.61 6.35
N ASP A 42 10.19 0.28 7.24
CA ASP A 42 9.21 -0.79 7.03
C ASP A 42 8.17 -0.38 5.96
N GLU A 43 8.64 0.03 4.78
CA GLU A 43 7.86 0.51 3.65
C GLU A 43 8.20 -0.29 2.40
N LEU A 44 7.17 -0.81 1.74
CA LEU A 44 7.29 -1.44 0.43
C LEU A 44 6.89 -0.42 -0.62
N THR A 45 7.78 -0.18 -1.58
CA THR A 45 7.50 0.72 -2.70
C THR A 45 7.07 -0.10 -3.91
N TYR A 46 6.00 0.32 -4.58
CA TYR A 46 5.50 -0.26 -5.81
C TYR A 46 5.39 0.80 -6.90
N TYR A 47 5.87 0.46 -8.10
CA TYR A 47 5.73 1.27 -9.31
C TYR A 47 4.38 1.04 -10.00
N ASN A 48 3.33 0.95 -9.20
CA ASN A 48 1.94 0.87 -9.60
C ASN A 48 1.19 2.07 -9.03
N SER A 49 0.05 2.43 -9.62
CA SER A 49 -0.84 3.45 -9.05
C SER A 49 -1.41 2.98 -7.71
N ALA A 50 -1.67 3.92 -6.80
CA ALA A 50 -2.17 3.58 -5.47
C ALA A 50 -3.50 2.83 -5.52
N ILE A 51 -4.39 3.20 -6.45
CA ILE A 51 -5.66 2.50 -6.68
C ILE A 51 -5.43 1.04 -7.06
N TYR A 52 -4.51 0.77 -7.99
CA TYR A 52 -4.25 -0.61 -8.41
C TYR A 52 -3.70 -1.45 -7.26
N VAL A 53 -2.77 -0.90 -6.48
CA VAL A 53 -2.22 -1.57 -5.28
C VAL A 53 -3.33 -1.88 -4.28
N MET A 54 -4.19 -0.91 -3.96
CA MET A 54 -5.33 -1.13 -3.05
C MET A 54 -6.27 -2.22 -3.57
N ASN A 55 -6.58 -2.23 -4.87
CA ASN A 55 -7.42 -3.27 -5.47
C ASN A 55 -6.79 -4.67 -5.33
N GLN A 56 -5.47 -4.80 -5.46
CA GLN A 56 -4.81 -6.10 -5.24
C GLN A 56 -4.85 -6.51 -3.77
N LEU A 57 -4.68 -5.58 -2.83
CA LEU A 57 -4.76 -5.84 -1.40
C LEU A 57 -6.18 -6.26 -0.98
N GLU A 58 -7.21 -5.64 -1.57
CA GLU A 58 -8.60 -6.05 -1.38
C GLU A 58 -8.86 -7.45 -1.96
N TYR A 59 -8.46 -7.70 -3.21
CA TYR A 59 -8.74 -8.96 -3.89
C TYR A 59 -8.08 -10.18 -3.22
N PHE A 60 -6.80 -10.08 -2.85
CA PHE A 60 -6.06 -11.23 -2.31
C PHE A 60 -6.15 -11.39 -0.79
N PHE A 61 -6.33 -10.29 -0.07
CA PHE A 61 -6.26 -10.30 1.40
C PHE A 61 -7.48 -9.74 2.09
N GLY A 62 -8.49 -9.28 1.34
CA GLY A 62 -9.73 -8.73 1.90
C GLY A 62 -9.57 -7.39 2.61
N TYR A 63 -8.47 -6.67 2.40
CA TYR A 63 -8.29 -5.34 3.00
C TYR A 63 -9.28 -4.34 2.39
N ARG A 64 -9.94 -3.54 3.23
CA ARG A 64 -10.90 -2.50 2.84
C ARG A 64 -10.47 -1.14 3.36
N VAL A 65 -10.61 -0.11 2.54
CA VAL A 65 -10.34 1.28 2.93
C VAL A 65 -11.33 1.72 4.00
N ILE A 66 -10.82 2.26 5.11
CA ILE A 66 -11.64 2.80 6.21
C ILE A 66 -11.52 4.32 6.35
N THR A 67 -10.41 4.90 5.89
CA THR A 67 -10.20 6.35 5.91
C THR A 67 -9.22 6.76 4.83
N CYS A 68 -9.35 8.01 4.40
CA CYS A 68 -8.46 8.67 3.46
C CYS A 68 -8.11 10.05 4.04
N ALA A 69 -6.84 10.41 3.99
CA ALA A 69 -6.33 11.73 4.38
C ALA A 69 -5.33 12.22 3.33
N SER A 70 -5.08 13.52 3.30
CA SER A 70 -3.95 14.08 2.54
C SER A 70 -2.76 14.32 3.48
N GLN A 71 -1.57 14.03 2.98
CA GLN A 71 -0.34 14.47 3.64
C GLN A 71 -0.20 15.98 3.45
N GLY A 72 -0.05 16.73 4.54
CA GLY A 72 -0.05 18.20 4.51
C GLY A 72 0.93 18.81 3.49
N ASP A 73 2.22 18.49 3.61
CA ASP A 73 3.27 19.15 2.80
C ASP A 73 3.34 18.66 1.34
N SER A 74 2.97 17.40 1.09
CA SER A 74 3.13 16.78 -0.23
C SER A 74 1.82 16.66 -1.02
N GLY A 75 0.68 16.92 -0.39
CA GLY A 75 -0.65 16.69 -0.94
C GLY A 75 -0.95 15.23 -1.27
N GLN A 76 -0.04 14.30 -0.94
CA GLN A 76 -0.19 12.90 -1.32
C GLN A 76 -1.32 12.27 -0.51
N PRO A 77 -2.29 11.62 -1.15
CA PRO A 77 -3.32 10.89 -0.43
C PRO A 77 -2.72 9.67 0.28
N ILE A 78 -3.24 9.43 1.47
CA ILE A 78 -2.92 8.34 2.37
C ILE A 78 -4.23 7.62 2.67
N TRP A 79 -4.25 6.31 2.46
CA TRP A 79 -5.39 5.45 2.76
C TRP A 79 -5.01 4.47 3.86
N THR A 80 -5.85 4.35 4.88
CA THR A 80 -5.74 3.26 5.85
C THR A 80 -6.77 2.19 5.50
N LEU A 81 -6.31 0.95 5.49
CA LEU A 81 -7.10 -0.23 5.19
C LEU A 81 -7.12 -1.17 6.40
N THR A 82 -8.22 -1.90 6.58
CA THR A 82 -8.38 -2.95 7.59
C THR A 82 -8.94 -4.21 6.96
N ARG A 83 -8.68 -5.38 7.56
CA ARG A 83 -9.49 -6.57 7.26
C ARG A 83 -10.77 -6.54 8.08
N PRO A 84 -11.95 -6.77 7.48
CA PRO A 84 -13.13 -7.10 8.25
C PRO A 84 -12.90 -8.45 8.95
N TYR A 85 -13.29 -8.52 10.23
CA TYR A 85 -13.24 -9.74 11.04
C TYR A 85 -14.16 -10.83 10.49
#